data_AF-A0A1V5S471-F1
#
_entry.id   AF-A0A1V5S471-F1
#
_cell.length_a   1.000
_cell.length_b   1.000
_cell.length_c   1.000
_cell.angle_alpha   90.00
_cell.angle_beta   90.00
_cell.angle_gamma   90.00
#
_symmetry.space_group_name_H-M   'P 1'
#
loop_
_entity.id
_entity.type
_entity.pdbx_description
1 polymer ?
#
loop_
_entity_poly.entity_id
_entity_poly.type
_entity_poly.pdbx_seq_one_letter_code
_entity_poly.pdbx_strand_id
1 'polypeptide(L)'
;MKKKRKNEFLLAIVSYFAVCILDLTLTYIATPNLYLEGNPLISYFNIGWGGLISINLLTFAFYVAIAYYAFVGYTPPVSKETNIRRYLADINYGDPDKTVPMMWKLPKFWAPQIACLCWSIALALPVSRLIIVFEWLLLILRIRAQPFFAFVALFPGGRIDLFVAIILAWILSFVWIQREFKKNLINIQNAQE
;
A
#
# COMPACT_ATOMS: atom_id res chain seq x y z
N MET A 1 6.88 -6.41 -21.67
CA MET A 1 6.81 -5.85 -20.29
C MET A 1 5.82 -4.69 -20.10
N LYS A 2 5.78 -3.66 -20.96
CA LYS A 2 4.92 -2.46 -20.76
C LYS A 2 3.42 -2.76 -20.58
N LYS A 3 2.85 -3.70 -21.35
CA LYS A 3 1.42 -4.06 -21.26
C LYS A 3 1.04 -4.69 -19.90
N LYS A 4 1.85 -5.63 -19.39
CA LYS A 4 1.64 -6.26 -18.07
C LYS A 4 1.66 -5.23 -16.93
N ARG A 5 2.63 -4.32 -16.96
CA ARG A 5 2.76 -3.22 -15.99
C ARG A 5 1.56 -2.28 -15.97
N LYS A 6 1.02 -1.94 -17.16
CA LYS A 6 -0.22 -1.17 -17.29
C LYS A 6 -1.44 -1.91 -16.72
N ASN A 7 -1.54 -3.22 -16.93
CA ASN A 7 -2.63 -4.01 -16.37
C ASN A 7 -2.54 -4.10 -14.83
N GLU A 8 -1.34 -4.28 -14.26
CA GLU A 8 -1.12 -4.25 -12.81
C GLU A 8 -1.53 -2.89 -12.21
N PHE A 9 -1.18 -1.79 -12.87
CA PHE A 9 -1.61 -0.44 -12.50
C PHE A 9 -3.13 -0.26 -12.53
N LEU A 10 -3.78 -0.65 -13.64
CA LEU A 10 -5.24 -0.53 -13.78
C LEU A 10 -5.97 -1.38 -12.73
N LEU A 11 -5.50 -2.61 -12.50
CA LEU A 11 -6.07 -3.48 -11.47
C LEU A 11 -5.95 -2.88 -10.07
N ALA A 12 -4.82 -2.25 -9.75
CA ALA A 12 -4.62 -1.57 -8.47
C ALA A 12 -5.61 -0.39 -8.30
N ILE A 13 -5.76 0.45 -9.32
CA ILE A 13 -6.71 1.58 -9.28
C ILE A 13 -8.15 1.10 -9.16
N VAL A 14 -8.56 0.15 -10.01
CA VAL A 14 -9.94 -0.34 -10.02
C VAL A 14 -10.27 -1.05 -8.71
N SER A 15 -9.36 -1.85 -8.17
CA SER A 15 -9.57 -2.53 -6.89
C SER A 15 -9.68 -1.53 -5.74
N TYR A 16 -8.78 -0.56 -5.65
CA TYR A 16 -8.87 0.47 -4.61
C TYR A 16 -10.14 1.31 -4.74
N PHE A 17 -10.49 1.76 -5.95
CA PHE A 17 -11.71 2.52 -6.20
C PHE A 17 -12.96 1.73 -5.78
N ALA A 18 -13.06 0.45 -6.18
CA ALA A 18 -14.18 -0.40 -5.82
C ALA A 18 -14.33 -0.53 -4.30
N VAL A 19 -13.23 -0.73 -3.58
CA VAL A 19 -13.25 -0.81 -2.12
C VAL A 19 -13.64 0.53 -1.48
N CYS A 20 -13.17 1.67 -2.00
CA CYS A 20 -13.62 2.99 -1.54
C CYS A 20 -15.13 3.21 -1.71
N ILE A 21 -15.68 2.80 -2.86
CA ILE A 21 -17.12 2.91 -3.12
C ILE A 21 -17.91 1.99 -2.17
N LEU A 22 -17.46 0.76 -1.98
CA LEU A 22 -18.09 -0.18 -1.05
C LEU A 22 -18.08 0.37 0.38
N ASP A 23 -16.94 0.86 0.85
CA ASP A 23 -16.80 1.46 2.18
C ASP A 23 -17.77 2.64 2.36
N LEU A 24 -17.73 3.64 1.47
CA LEU A 24 -18.64 4.80 1.53
C LEU A 24 -20.12 4.40 1.50
N THR A 25 -20.48 3.42 0.67
CA THR A 25 -21.86 2.94 0.54
C THR A 25 -22.32 2.26 1.82
N LEU A 26 -21.47 1.40 2.39
CA LEU A 26 -21.79 0.69 3.62
C LEU A 26 -21.81 1.62 4.83
N THR A 27 -20.89 2.59 4.92
CA THR A 27 -20.96 3.66 5.92
C THR A 27 -22.30 4.39 5.83
N TYR A 28 -22.77 4.71 4.62
CA TYR A 28 -24.04 5.43 4.45
C TYR A 28 -25.23 4.61 4.94
N ILE A 29 -25.23 3.30 4.68
CA ILE A 29 -26.28 2.39 5.13
C ILE A 29 -26.22 2.21 6.66
N ALA A 30 -25.04 2.05 7.23
CA ALA A 30 -24.85 1.77 8.64
C ALA A 30 -25.05 3.00 9.53
N THR A 31 -24.56 4.17 9.10
CA THR A 31 -24.56 5.40 9.88
C THR A 31 -24.76 6.64 8.99
N PRO A 32 -26.00 6.93 8.53
CA PRO A 32 -26.28 8.09 7.68
C PRO A 32 -25.90 9.43 8.32
N ASN A 33 -25.86 9.52 9.64
CA ASN A 33 -25.43 10.68 10.42
C ASN A 33 -23.97 10.59 10.89
N LEU A 34 -23.21 9.58 10.45
CA LEU A 34 -21.77 9.40 10.69
C LEU A 34 -21.33 9.25 12.16
N TYR A 35 -22.26 8.98 13.09
CA TYR A 35 -21.93 8.88 14.51
C TYR A 35 -21.03 7.70 14.88
N LEU A 36 -20.94 6.67 14.02
CA LEU A 36 -20.05 5.52 14.20
C LEU A 36 -18.74 5.64 13.42
N GLU A 37 -18.53 6.73 12.69
CA GLU A 37 -17.39 6.88 11.79
C GLU A 37 -16.09 7.14 12.57
N GLY A 38 -15.10 6.26 12.37
CA GLY A 38 -13.80 6.33 13.05
C GLY A 38 -12.81 7.33 12.43
N ASN A 39 -13.17 8.01 11.34
CA ASN A 39 -12.31 9.02 10.72
C ASN A 39 -12.16 10.25 11.64
N PRO A 40 -10.93 10.62 12.06
CA PRO A 40 -10.71 11.76 12.96
C PRO A 40 -11.29 13.09 12.44
N LEU A 41 -11.32 13.29 11.11
CA LEU A 41 -11.92 14.48 10.50
C LEU A 41 -13.43 14.58 10.75
N ILE A 42 -14.09 13.45 10.99
CA ILE A 42 -15.53 13.39 11.20
C ILE A 42 -15.82 13.35 12.69
N SER A 43 -15.14 12.47 13.43
CA SER A 43 -15.36 12.29 14.87
C SER A 43 -14.88 13.48 15.72
N TYR A 44 -13.79 14.16 15.35
CA TYR A 44 -13.29 15.32 16.11
C TYR A 44 -13.69 16.67 15.52
N PHE A 45 -13.72 16.79 14.18
CA PHE A 45 -14.00 18.07 13.52
C PHE A 45 -15.45 18.21 13.02
N ASN A 46 -16.30 17.21 13.27
CA ASN A 46 -17.74 17.22 12.96
C ASN A 46 -18.04 17.51 11.48
N ILE A 47 -17.13 17.11 10.60
CA ILE A 47 -17.28 17.30 9.17
C ILE A 47 -18.26 16.24 8.63
N GLY A 48 -19.30 16.68 7.94
CA GLY A 48 -20.31 15.78 7.36
C GLY A 48 -19.83 15.03 6.12
N TRP A 49 -20.78 14.40 5.42
CA TRP A 49 -20.55 13.63 4.19
C TRP A 49 -19.71 14.34 3.12
N GLY A 50 -19.89 15.65 2.95
CA GLY A 50 -19.10 16.43 1.99
C GLY A 50 -17.59 16.31 2.25
N GLY A 51 -17.15 16.36 3.50
CA GLY A 51 -15.75 16.18 3.83
C GLY A 51 -15.28 14.73 3.75
N LEU A 52 -16.13 13.76 4.14
CA LEU A 52 -15.83 12.34 3.98
C LEU A 52 -15.58 11.97 2.51
N ILE A 53 -16.41 12.49 1.61
CA ILE A 53 -16.25 12.29 0.17
C ILE A 53 -14.99 13.01 -0.33
N SER A 54 -14.76 14.26 0.11
CA SER A 54 -13.61 15.04 -0.30
C SER A 54 -12.28 14.40 0.10
N ILE A 55 -12.15 13.90 1.33
CA ILE A 55 -10.93 13.23 1.78
C ILE A 55 -10.70 11.93 1.01
N ASN A 56 -11.76 11.17 0.71
CA ASN A 56 -11.66 9.96 -0.11
C ASN A 56 -11.20 10.24 -1.54
N LEU A 57 -11.71 11.31 -2.16
CA LEU A 57 -11.25 11.75 -3.48
C LEU A 57 -9.78 12.17 -3.46
N LEU A 58 -9.36 12.91 -2.43
CA LEU A 58 -7.96 13.32 -2.27
C LEU A 58 -7.04 12.10 -2.06
N THR A 59 -7.41 11.18 -1.17
CA THR A 59 -6.67 9.94 -0.94
C THR A 59 -6.64 9.08 -2.20
N PHE A 60 -7.73 9.02 -2.96
CA PHE A 60 -7.78 8.31 -4.24
C PHE A 60 -6.81 8.92 -5.27
N ALA A 61 -6.78 10.25 -5.42
CA ALA A 61 -5.83 10.92 -6.30
C ALA A 61 -4.37 10.63 -5.90
N PHE A 62 -4.07 10.67 -4.61
CA PHE A 62 -2.75 10.33 -4.08
C PHE A 62 -2.40 8.86 -4.33
N TYR A 63 -3.35 7.95 -4.13
CA TYR A 63 -3.20 6.53 -4.43
C TYR A 63 -2.89 6.30 -5.91
N VAL A 64 -3.59 6.99 -6.82
CA VAL A 64 -3.33 6.91 -8.28
C VAL A 64 -1.89 7.33 -8.59
N ALA A 65 -1.39 8.42 -7.98
CA ALA A 65 -0.02 8.86 -8.16
C ALA A 65 1.00 7.82 -7.65
N ILE A 66 0.76 7.24 -6.46
CA ILE A 66 1.58 6.17 -5.88
C ILE A 66 1.61 4.94 -6.80
N ALA A 67 0.43 4.47 -7.21
CA ALA A 67 0.30 3.31 -8.08
C ALA A 67 0.96 3.56 -9.45
N TYR A 68 0.82 4.78 -10.00
CA TYR A 68 1.47 5.15 -11.24
C TYR A 68 2.98 5.07 -11.12
N TYR A 69 3.55 5.66 -10.07
CA TYR A 69 4.99 5.62 -9.84
C TYR A 69 5.49 4.18 -9.67
N ALA A 70 4.80 3.36 -8.85
CA ALA A 70 5.17 1.97 -8.60
C ALA A 70 5.13 1.08 -9.85
N PHE A 71 4.03 1.15 -10.60
CA PHE A 71 3.76 0.19 -11.67
C PHE A 71 4.17 0.70 -13.04
N VAL A 72 4.25 2.00 -13.30
CA VAL A 72 4.52 2.55 -14.63
C VAL A 72 5.75 3.46 -14.64
N GLY A 73 5.82 4.42 -13.71
CA GLY A 73 6.81 5.49 -13.71
C GLY A 73 8.24 5.04 -13.39
N TYR A 74 8.41 4.16 -12.41
CA TYR A 74 9.74 3.71 -11.99
C TYR A 74 10.31 2.62 -12.91
N THR A 75 11.55 2.76 -13.33
CA THR A 75 12.31 1.70 -14.01
C THR A 75 13.55 1.37 -13.19
N PRO A 76 13.69 0.12 -12.72
CA PRO A 76 14.85 -0.27 -11.92
C PRO A 76 16.13 -0.16 -12.76
N PRO A 77 17.24 0.34 -12.17
CA PRO A 77 18.54 0.28 -12.82
C PRO A 77 18.98 -1.20 -12.97
N VAL A 78 19.69 -1.50 -14.05
CA VAL A 78 20.29 -2.83 -14.25
C VAL A 78 21.60 -2.89 -13.48
N SER A 79 21.73 -3.87 -12.61
CA SER A 79 22.94 -4.14 -11.84
C SER A 79 23.59 -5.42 -12.36
N LYS A 80 24.92 -5.52 -12.30
CA LYS A 80 25.66 -6.75 -12.66
C LYS A 80 25.73 -7.76 -11.50
N GLU A 81 25.17 -7.40 -10.35
CA GLU A 81 25.33 -8.16 -9.11
C GLU A 81 24.41 -9.38 -9.04
N THR A 82 25.00 -10.52 -8.65
CA THR A 82 24.30 -11.81 -8.48
C THR A 82 23.96 -12.13 -7.03
N ASN A 83 24.36 -11.29 -6.08
CA ASN A 83 24.02 -11.42 -4.66
C ASN A 83 23.05 -10.31 -4.26
N ILE A 84 21.98 -10.66 -3.54
CA ILE A 84 20.93 -9.70 -3.16
C ILE A 84 21.44 -8.53 -2.30
N ARG A 85 22.41 -8.76 -1.41
CA ARG A 85 22.97 -7.70 -0.54
C ARG A 85 23.79 -6.71 -1.36
N ARG A 86 24.62 -7.23 -2.27
CA ARG A 86 25.43 -6.42 -3.20
C ARG A 86 24.56 -5.69 -4.21
N TYR A 87 23.53 -6.34 -4.73
CA TYR A 87 22.49 -5.73 -5.58
C TYR A 87 21.82 -4.55 -4.87
N LEU A 88 21.37 -4.73 -3.63
CA LEU A 88 20.76 -3.65 -2.85
C LEU A 88 21.74 -2.51 -2.58
N ALA A 89 23.01 -2.81 -2.29
CA ALA A 89 24.04 -1.79 -2.11
C ALA A 89 24.28 -1.01 -3.40
N ASP A 90 24.36 -1.70 -4.54
CA ASP A 90 24.56 -1.11 -5.85
C ASP A 90 23.39 -0.19 -6.26
N ILE A 91 22.14 -0.66 -6.20
CA ILE A 91 21.00 0.19 -6.61
C ILE A 91 20.75 1.39 -5.69
N ASN A 92 21.13 1.32 -4.41
CA ASN A 92 20.88 2.40 -3.45
C ASN A 92 22.08 3.36 -3.28
N TYR A 93 23.30 2.90 -3.53
CA TYR A 93 24.53 3.68 -3.29
C TYR A 93 25.47 3.77 -4.49
N GLY A 94 25.27 2.94 -5.53
CA GLY A 94 26.16 2.82 -6.69
C GLY A 94 27.50 2.17 -6.36
N ASP A 95 27.55 1.42 -5.25
CA ASP A 95 28.75 0.77 -4.76
C ASP A 95 28.36 -0.58 -4.13
N PRO A 96 28.68 -1.72 -4.78
CA PRO A 96 28.27 -3.04 -4.32
C PRO A 96 28.99 -3.47 -3.03
N ASP A 97 30.14 -2.88 -2.70
CA ASP A 97 30.92 -3.25 -1.51
C ASP A 97 30.41 -2.55 -0.25
N LYS A 98 29.57 -1.51 -0.40
CA LYS A 98 28.84 -0.85 0.69
C LYS A 98 27.65 -1.70 1.19
N THR A 99 27.90 -2.95 1.53
CA THR A 99 26.94 -3.87 2.15
C THR A 99 26.77 -3.56 3.64
N VAL A 100 26.32 -2.36 3.98
CA VAL A 100 26.07 -2.01 5.38
C VAL A 100 24.86 -2.84 5.87
N PRO A 101 25.00 -3.64 6.93
CA PRO A 101 23.97 -4.58 7.38
C PRO A 101 22.71 -3.89 7.90
N MET A 102 22.75 -2.57 8.10
CA MET A 102 21.65 -1.79 8.60
C MET A 102 21.68 -0.41 7.96
N MET A 103 20.52 0.08 7.54
CA MET A 103 20.29 1.34 6.79
C MET A 103 20.64 2.62 7.59
N TRP A 104 21.82 2.70 8.21
CA TRP A 104 22.26 3.84 9.01
C TRP A 104 22.78 4.99 8.16
N LYS A 105 23.10 4.74 6.88
CA LYS A 105 23.38 5.78 5.90
C LYS A 105 22.15 6.01 5.06
N LEU A 106 21.82 7.27 4.81
CA LEU A 106 20.78 7.63 3.86
C LEU A 106 21.21 7.15 2.46
N PRO A 107 20.31 6.53 1.68
CA PRO A 107 20.62 6.09 0.34
C PRO A 107 21.02 7.28 -0.53
N LYS A 108 22.02 7.09 -1.39
CA LYS A 108 22.40 8.10 -2.40
C LYS A 108 21.30 8.20 -3.46
N PHE A 109 20.71 7.07 -3.82
CA PHE A 109 19.63 6.95 -4.78
C PHE A 109 18.35 6.54 -4.06
N TRP A 110 17.44 7.50 -3.88
CA TRP A 110 16.16 7.28 -3.20
C TRP A 110 15.10 6.61 -4.08
N ALA A 111 15.25 6.66 -5.40
CA ALA A 111 14.25 6.17 -6.34
C ALA A 111 13.83 4.70 -6.10
N PRO A 112 14.75 3.74 -5.82
CA PRO A 112 14.37 2.37 -5.50
C PRO A 112 13.58 2.24 -4.19
N GLN A 113 13.95 3.02 -3.16
CA GLN A 113 13.24 3.00 -1.87
C GLN A 113 11.83 3.56 -2.00
N ILE A 114 11.68 4.67 -2.71
CA ILE A 114 10.37 5.27 -2.99
C ILE A 114 9.54 4.29 -3.83
N ALA A 115 10.12 3.64 -4.83
CA ALA A 115 9.39 2.69 -5.68
C ALA A 115 8.93 1.45 -4.89
N CYS A 116 9.80 0.93 -4.02
CA CYS A 116 9.47 -0.14 -3.09
C CYS A 116 8.30 0.25 -2.19
N LEU A 117 8.40 1.41 -1.53
CA LEU A 117 7.37 1.93 -0.65
C LEU A 117 6.04 2.13 -1.41
N CYS A 118 6.07 2.77 -2.58
CA CYS A 118 4.89 3.00 -3.39
C CYS A 118 4.23 1.68 -3.83
N TRP A 119 5.02 0.69 -4.24
CA TRP A 119 4.49 -0.61 -4.65
C TRP A 119 3.82 -1.34 -3.49
N SER A 120 4.48 -1.36 -2.33
CA SER A 120 3.98 -1.99 -1.12
C SER A 120 2.71 -1.33 -0.61
N ILE A 121 2.66 0.01 -0.57
CA ILE A 121 1.48 0.78 -0.17
C ILE A 121 0.33 0.54 -1.16
N ALA A 122 0.61 0.58 -2.47
CA ALA A 122 -0.43 0.38 -3.48
C ALA A 122 -1.14 -0.97 -3.34
N LEU A 123 -0.43 -2.02 -2.94
CA LEU A 123 -1.02 -3.34 -2.72
C LEU A 123 -1.62 -3.52 -1.32
N ALA A 124 -1.06 -2.88 -0.28
CA ALA A 124 -1.54 -3.01 1.09
C ALA A 124 -2.85 -2.25 1.35
N LEU A 125 -3.02 -1.07 0.75
CA LEU A 125 -4.17 -0.19 1.03
C LEU A 125 -5.53 -0.79 0.64
N PRO A 126 -5.72 -1.41 -0.55
CA PRO A 126 -6.99 -2.07 -0.87
C PRO A 126 -7.32 -3.19 0.13
N VAL A 127 -6.32 -3.99 0.51
CA VAL A 127 -6.51 -5.15 1.41
C VAL A 127 -6.86 -4.70 2.83
N SER A 128 -6.15 -3.71 3.36
CA SER A 128 -6.46 -3.15 4.69
C SER A 128 -7.84 -2.52 4.74
N ARG A 129 -8.24 -1.80 3.69
CA ARG A 129 -9.56 -1.17 3.62
C ARG A 129 -10.72 -2.18 3.55
N LEU A 130 -10.48 -3.40 3.06
CA LEU A 130 -11.49 -4.48 3.13
C LEU A 130 -11.85 -4.85 4.58
N ILE A 131 -10.99 -4.57 5.57
CA ILE A 131 -11.31 -4.79 6.98
C ILE A 131 -12.44 -3.86 7.42
N ILE A 132 -12.40 -2.59 7.03
CA ILE A 132 -13.47 -1.63 7.31
C ILE A 132 -14.76 -2.05 6.60
N VAL A 133 -14.68 -2.45 5.34
CA VAL A 133 -15.84 -2.98 4.59
C VAL A 133 -16.46 -4.18 5.34
N PHE A 134 -15.61 -5.07 5.86
CA PHE A 134 -16.07 -6.23 6.64
C PHE A 134 -16.70 -5.83 7.98
N GLU A 135 -16.12 -4.85 8.69
CA GLU A 135 -16.69 -4.27 9.90
C GLU A 135 -18.11 -3.74 9.65
N TRP A 136 -18.30 -2.95 8.58
CA TRP A 136 -19.62 -2.44 8.22
C TRP A 136 -20.61 -3.56 7.88
N LEU A 137 -20.18 -4.59 7.15
CA LEU A 137 -21.04 -5.73 6.84
C LEU A 137 -21.51 -6.46 8.12
N LEU A 138 -20.61 -6.68 9.08
CA LEU A 138 -20.97 -7.29 10.36
C LEU A 138 -21.99 -6.44 11.13
N LEU A 139 -21.83 -5.12 11.13
CA LEU A 139 -22.75 -4.19 11.78
C LEU A 139 -24.13 -4.17 11.10
N ILE A 140 -24.17 -4.04 9.77
CA ILE A 140 -25.42 -3.98 9.00
C ILE A 140 -26.20 -5.29 9.11
N LEU A 141 -25.51 -6.43 9.02
CA LEU A 141 -26.12 -7.76 9.13
C LEU A 141 -26.43 -8.16 10.58
N ARG A 142 -26.09 -7.32 11.57
CA ARG A 142 -26.29 -7.55 13.00
C ARG A 142 -25.66 -8.87 13.48
N ILE A 143 -24.55 -9.27 12.86
CA ILE A 143 -23.83 -10.49 13.22
C ILE A 143 -23.09 -10.23 14.54
N ARG A 144 -23.36 -11.06 15.56
CA ARG A 144 -22.69 -10.97 16.86
C ARG A 144 -21.24 -11.44 16.74
N ALA A 145 -20.32 -10.49 16.61
CA ALA A 145 -18.88 -10.73 16.53
C ALA A 145 -18.12 -10.02 17.67
N GLN A 146 -18.57 -10.20 18.91
CA GLN A 146 -17.98 -9.52 20.08
C GLN A 146 -16.46 -9.71 20.23
N PRO A 147 -15.88 -10.91 20.02
CA PRO A 147 -14.43 -11.08 20.10
C PRO A 147 -13.67 -10.25 19.07
N PHE A 148 -14.24 -10.12 17.87
CA PHE A 148 -13.64 -9.33 16.79
C PHE A 148 -13.66 -7.84 17.14
N PHE A 149 -14.82 -7.28 17.53
CA PHE A 149 -14.88 -5.86 17.91
C PHE A 149 -14.08 -5.53 19.16
N ALA A 150 -13.97 -6.46 20.13
CA ALA A 150 -13.08 -6.30 21.28
C ALA A 150 -11.61 -6.22 20.87
N PHE A 151 -11.19 -7.02 19.88
CA PHE A 151 -9.85 -6.95 19.32
C PHE A 151 -9.60 -5.65 18.53
N VAL A 152 -10.56 -5.23 17.71
CA VAL A 152 -10.50 -3.95 16.97
C VAL A 152 -10.36 -2.76 17.93
N ALA A 153 -11.07 -2.78 19.06
CA ALA A 153 -11.03 -1.74 20.08
C ALA A 153 -9.66 -1.59 20.79
N LEU A 154 -8.74 -2.57 20.67
CA LEU A 154 -7.37 -2.45 21.19
C LEU A 154 -6.55 -1.43 20.39
N PHE A 155 -6.96 -1.09 19.17
CA PHE A 155 -6.25 -0.17 18.29
C PHE A 155 -6.79 1.26 18.45
N PRO A 156 -5.92 2.29 18.43
CA PRO A 156 -6.34 3.68 18.52
C PRO A 156 -7.43 4.03 17.50
N GLY A 157 -8.57 4.53 18.00
CA GLY A 157 -9.74 4.88 17.18
C GLY A 157 -10.40 3.70 16.46
N GLY A 158 -10.15 2.46 16.89
CA GLY A 158 -10.63 1.24 16.20
C GLY A 158 -9.96 0.99 14.85
N ARG A 159 -8.86 1.69 14.54
CA ARG A 159 -8.25 1.72 13.20
C ARG A 159 -7.25 0.59 12.97
N ILE A 160 -7.70 -0.66 13.17
CA ILE A 160 -6.88 -1.85 12.90
C ILE A 160 -6.41 -1.91 11.44
N ASP A 161 -7.20 -1.39 10.52
CA ASP A 161 -6.90 -1.29 9.08
C ASP A 161 -5.55 -0.62 8.84
N LEU A 162 -5.24 0.47 9.56
CA LEU A 162 -3.97 1.20 9.42
C LEU A 162 -2.77 0.35 9.85
N PHE A 163 -2.91 -0.40 10.95
CA PHE A 163 -1.84 -1.28 11.44
C PHE A 163 -1.61 -2.43 10.46
N VAL A 164 -2.68 -3.03 9.96
CA VAL A 164 -2.59 -4.09 8.94
C VAL A 164 -1.96 -3.53 7.66
N ALA A 165 -2.30 -2.31 7.23
CA ALA A 165 -1.69 -1.66 6.08
C ALA A 165 -0.16 -1.52 6.25
N ILE A 166 0.30 -1.08 7.43
CA ILE A 166 1.73 -0.92 7.73
C ILE A 166 2.44 -2.27 7.70
N ILE A 167 1.90 -3.29 8.39
CA ILE A 167 2.50 -4.63 8.45
C ILE A 167 2.54 -5.25 7.05
N LEU A 168 1.44 -5.18 6.30
CA LEU A 168 1.39 -5.68 4.92
C LEU A 168 2.38 -4.93 4.03
N ALA A 169 2.46 -3.60 4.11
CA ALA A 169 3.41 -2.83 3.33
C ALA A 169 4.86 -3.21 3.68
N TRP A 170 5.16 -3.50 4.94
CA TRP A 170 6.48 -3.96 5.35
C TRP A 170 6.82 -5.33 4.76
N ILE A 171 5.91 -6.31 4.86
CA ILE A 171 6.05 -7.64 4.25
C ILE A 171 6.22 -7.53 2.73
N LEU A 172 5.36 -6.74 2.08
CA LEU A 172 5.37 -6.53 0.64
C LEU A 172 6.66 -5.86 0.16
N SER A 173 7.31 -5.05 1.00
CA SER A 173 8.61 -4.45 0.66
C SER A 173 9.68 -5.52 0.49
N PHE A 174 9.70 -6.56 1.32
CA PHE A 174 10.60 -7.70 1.12
C PHE A 174 10.26 -8.48 -0.15
N VAL A 175 8.98 -8.68 -0.43
CA VAL A 175 8.53 -9.35 -1.67
C VAL A 175 8.95 -8.55 -2.90
N TRP A 176 8.82 -7.23 -2.88
CA TRP A 176 9.25 -6.35 -3.95
C TRP A 176 10.76 -6.48 -4.20
N ILE A 177 11.57 -6.41 -3.14
CA ILE A 177 13.02 -6.54 -3.23
C ILE A 177 13.40 -7.87 -3.89
N GLN A 178 12.79 -8.98 -3.46
CA GLN A 178 13.04 -10.30 -4.06
C GLN A 178 12.60 -10.36 -5.53
N ARG A 179 11.45 -9.76 -5.86
CA ARG A 179 10.92 -9.71 -7.22
C ARG A 179 11.85 -8.92 -8.14
N GLU A 180 12.33 -7.76 -7.71
CA GLU A 180 13.25 -6.93 -8.51
C GLU A 180 14.61 -7.59 -8.67
N PHE A 181 15.15 -8.20 -7.61
CA PHE A 181 16.40 -8.96 -7.69
C PHE A 181 16.31 -10.13 -8.69
N LYS A 182 15.22 -10.91 -8.67
CA LYS A 182 14.99 -11.99 -9.64
C LYS A 182 14.91 -11.47 -11.08
N LYS A 183 14.24 -10.33 -11.31
CA LYS A 183 14.21 -9.69 -12.64
C LYS A 183 15.60 -9.27 -13.09
N ASN A 184 16.41 -8.73 -12.18
CA ASN A 184 17.78 -8.34 -12.49
C ASN A 184 18.63 -9.54 -12.93
N LEU A 185 18.54 -10.68 -12.24
CA LEU A 185 19.25 -11.91 -12.63
C LEU A 185 18.88 -12.38 -14.04
N ILE A 186 17.60 -12.36 -14.39
CA ILE A 186 17.13 -12.71 -15.74
C ILE A 186 17.69 -11.74 -16.79
N ASN A 187 17.73 -10.45 -16.47
CA ASN A 187 18.30 -9.45 -17.39
C ASN A 187 19.81 -9.64 -17.61
N ILE A 188 20.56 -10.05 -16.57
CA ILE A 188 21.98 -10.38 -16.70
C ILE A 188 22.16 -11.59 -17.64
N GLN A 189 21.38 -12.65 -17.44
CA GLN A 189 21.45 -13.86 -18.29
C GLN A 189 21.19 -13.53 -19.77
N ASN A 190 20.11 -12.80 -20.04
CA ASN A 190 19.76 -12.39 -21.41
C ASN A 190 20.77 -11.43 -22.07
N ALA A 191 21.65 -10.78 -21.29
CA ALA A 191 22.68 -9.89 -21.83
C ALA A 191 24.00 -10.62 -22.13
N GLN A 192 24.12 -11.90 -21.73
CA GLN A 192 25.27 -12.76 -21.97
C GLN A 192 25.06 -13.73 -23.15
N GLU A 193 23.81 -13.86 -23.62
CA GLU A 193 23.41 -14.56 -24.86
C GLU A 193 23.44 -13.63 -26.07
#